data_AF-A0A2D8MN49-F1
#
_entry.id   AF-A0A2D8MN49-F1
#
_cell.length_a   1.000
_cell.length_b   1.000
_cell.length_c   1.000
_cell.angle_alpha   90.00
_cell.angle_beta   90.00
_cell.angle_gamma   90.00
#
_symmetry.space_group_name_H-M   'P 1'
#
loop_
_entity.id
_entity.type
_entity.pdbx_description
1 polymer ?
#
loop_
_entity_poly.entity_id
_entity_poly.type
_entity_poly.pdbx_seq_one_letter_code
_entity_poly.pdbx_strand_id
1 'polypeptide(L)'
;MSKESINECIENIIKKDFSKAKLVIAENFRNSSNKRNIGTKFALEGIISKYAVKNIDISESLEDFKSMKKGINEKLSSVWIDDFEKGFFSVWKIFVKKAIENLDNKESVVKDPSEEKQSNKAS
;
A
#
# COMPACT_ATOMS: atom_id res chain seq x y z
N MET A 1 -10.47 -6.39 -15.77
CA MET A 1 -9.26 -5.91 -15.09
C MET A 1 -8.91 -6.92 -14.02
N SER A 2 -7.67 -7.42 -13.97
CA SER A 2 -7.29 -8.39 -12.95
C SER A 2 -6.91 -7.68 -11.66
N LYS A 3 -7.42 -8.20 -10.55
CA LYS A 3 -7.02 -7.83 -9.19
C LYS A 3 -5.53 -8.10 -8.95
N GLU A 4 -4.96 -9.02 -9.72
CA GLU A 4 -3.55 -9.41 -9.72
C GLU A 4 -2.63 -8.24 -10.08
N SER A 5 -2.86 -7.53 -11.19
CA SER A 5 -1.98 -6.42 -11.59
C SER A 5 -2.00 -5.26 -10.59
N ILE A 6 -3.13 -5.02 -9.91
CA ILE A 6 -3.21 -4.04 -8.82
C ILE A 6 -2.34 -4.48 -7.64
N ASN A 7 -2.47 -5.75 -7.22
CA ASN A 7 -1.68 -6.29 -6.10
C ASN A 7 -0.19 -6.28 -6.40
N GLU A 8 0.22 -6.71 -7.59
CA GLU A 8 1.61 -6.69 -8.04
C GLU A 8 2.17 -5.27 -8.03
N CYS A 9 1.43 -4.29 -8.56
CA CYS A 9 1.84 -2.90 -8.55
C CYS A 9 2.02 -2.39 -7.10
N ILE A 10 1.07 -2.69 -6.21
CA ILE A 10 1.14 -2.29 -4.80
C ILE A 10 2.33 -2.93 -4.08
N GLU A 11 2.63 -4.20 -4.37
CA GLU A 11 3.78 -4.89 -3.77
C GLU A 11 5.10 -4.26 -4.18
N ASN A 12 5.25 -3.91 -5.47
CA ASN A 12 6.41 -3.18 -5.95
C ASN A 12 6.52 -1.80 -5.29
N ILE A 13 5.41 -1.07 -5.10
CA ILE A 13 5.39 0.20 -4.36
C ILE A 13 5.89 0.03 -2.92
N ILE A 14 5.38 -0.96 -2.18
CA ILE A 14 5.78 -1.22 -0.78
C ILE A 14 7.27 -1.57 -0.69
N LYS A 15 7.78 -2.34 -1.67
CA LYS A 15 9.20 -2.67 -1.81
C LYS A 15 10.06 -1.50 -2.32
N LYS A 16 9.46 -0.34 -2.59
CA LYS A 16 10.09 0.84 -3.21
C LYS A 16 10.67 0.60 -4.61
N ASP A 17 10.22 -0.45 -5.30
CA ASP A 17 10.53 -0.72 -6.72
C ASP A 17 9.55 0.06 -7.62
N PHE A 18 9.66 1.40 -7.59
CA PHE A 18 8.76 2.27 -8.33
C PHE A 18 8.91 2.14 -9.85
N SER A 19 10.06 1.68 -10.33
CA SER A 19 10.28 1.42 -11.76
C SER A 19 9.41 0.27 -12.24
N LYS A 20 9.39 -0.87 -11.53
CA LYS A 20 8.49 -1.98 -11.87
C LYS A 20 7.02 -1.61 -11.69
N ALA A 21 6.68 -0.87 -10.63
CA ALA A 21 5.31 -0.41 -10.43
C ALA A 21 4.81 0.43 -11.63
N LYS A 22 5.64 1.33 -12.16
CA LYS A 22 5.31 2.13 -13.36
C LYS A 22 5.14 1.27 -14.62
N LEU A 23 5.95 0.22 -14.79
CA LEU A 23 5.79 -0.73 -15.90
C LEU A 23 4.45 -1.46 -15.83
N VAL A 24 4.08 -1.98 -14.65
CA VAL A 24 2.77 -2.63 -14.44
C VAL A 24 1.63 -1.67 -14.79
N ILE A 25 1.73 -0.39 -14.40
CA ILE A 25 0.75 0.64 -14.76
C ILE A 25 0.65 0.82 -16.28
N ALA A 26 1.79 0.97 -16.95
CA ALA A 26 1.86 1.22 -18.39
C ALA A 26 1.29 0.05 -19.22
N GLU A 27 1.49 -1.18 -18.77
CA GLU A 27 1.03 -2.40 -19.45
C GLU A 27 -0.47 -2.65 -19.21
N ASN A 28 -0.95 -2.45 -17.99
CA ASN A 28 -2.29 -2.92 -17.58
C ASN A 28 -3.36 -1.82 -17.56
N PHE A 29 -2.98 -0.55 -17.56
CA PHE A 29 -3.90 0.59 -17.36
C PHE A 29 -3.86 1.61 -18.51
N ARG A 30 -3.33 1.22 -19.67
CA ARG A 30 -3.28 2.10 -20.85
C ARG A 30 -4.68 2.34 -21.43
N ASN A 31 -4.96 3.59 -21.78
CA ASN A 31 -6.09 4.02 -22.63
C ASN A 31 -7.47 3.45 -22.27
N SER A 32 -7.81 3.36 -20.98
CA SER A 32 -9.16 2.94 -20.58
C SER A 32 -10.14 4.12 -20.58
N SER A 33 -11.26 3.99 -21.29
CA SER A 33 -12.40 4.91 -21.18
C SER A 33 -13.29 4.62 -19.97
N ASN A 34 -13.09 3.48 -19.31
CA ASN A 34 -13.84 3.09 -18.12
C ASN A 34 -13.40 3.94 -16.92
N LYS A 35 -14.34 4.71 -16.35
CA LYS A 35 -14.09 5.64 -15.23
C LYS A 35 -13.45 4.95 -14.02
N ARG A 36 -13.89 3.74 -13.69
CA ARG A 36 -13.32 2.95 -12.60
C ARG A 36 -11.86 2.64 -12.85
N ASN A 37 -11.51 2.27 -14.08
CA ASN A 37 -10.12 1.97 -14.42
C ASN A 37 -9.23 3.22 -14.39
N ILE A 38 -9.78 4.36 -14.82
CA ILE A 38 -9.09 5.65 -14.71
C ILE A 38 -8.82 5.96 -13.24
N GLY A 39 -9.81 5.80 -12.35
CA GLY A 39 -9.64 6.01 -10.91
C GLY A 39 -8.59 5.09 -10.30
N THR A 40 -8.58 3.80 -10.68
CA THR A 40 -7.56 2.84 -10.27
C THR A 40 -6.16 3.27 -10.69
N LYS A 41 -5.98 3.69 -11.95
CA LYS A 41 -4.70 4.21 -12.45
C LYS A 41 -4.24 5.44 -11.67
N PHE A 42 -5.13 6.41 -11.50
CA PHE A 42 -4.85 7.65 -10.76
C PHE A 42 -4.41 7.38 -9.32
N ALA A 43 -5.04 6.41 -8.65
CA ALA A 43 -4.63 6.02 -7.30
C ALA A 43 -3.22 5.43 -7.27
N LEU A 44 -2.89 4.51 -8.19
CA LEU A 44 -1.55 3.91 -8.26
C LEU A 44 -0.46 4.95 -8.54
N GLU A 45 -0.68 5.84 -9.51
CA GLU A 45 0.24 6.93 -9.85
C GLU A 45 0.39 7.93 -8.69
N GLY A 46 -0.71 8.23 -7.99
CA GLY A 46 -0.71 9.11 -6.82
C GLY A 46 0.06 8.52 -5.63
N ILE A 47 -0.08 7.23 -5.37
CA ILE A 47 0.68 6.53 -4.33
C ILE A 47 2.18 6.57 -4.68
N ILE A 48 2.56 6.22 -5.90
CA ILE A 48 3.97 6.31 -6.35
C ILE A 48 4.50 7.72 -6.15
N SER A 49 3.75 8.75 -6.59
CA SER A 49 4.19 10.14 -6.48
C SER A 49 4.38 10.58 -5.02
N LYS A 50 3.50 10.13 -4.12
CA LYS A 50 3.58 10.45 -2.68
C LYS A 50 4.85 9.87 -2.03
N TYR A 51 5.17 8.60 -2.32
CA TYR A 51 6.23 7.88 -1.61
C TYR A 51 7.58 7.85 -2.34
N ALA A 52 7.62 8.04 -3.66
CA ALA A 52 8.87 8.07 -4.43
C ALA A 52 9.65 9.39 -4.25
N VAL A 53 8.95 10.53 -4.16
CA VAL A 53 9.60 11.85 -4.14
C VAL A 53 10.05 12.24 -2.73
N LYS A 54 9.30 11.86 -1.71
CA LYS A 54 9.48 12.41 -0.36
C LYS A 54 10.38 11.56 0.55
N ASN A 55 10.92 10.43 0.06
CA ASN A 55 11.61 9.43 0.90
C ASN A 55 10.84 9.09 2.19
N ILE A 56 9.51 9.28 2.19
CA ILE A 56 8.67 9.04 3.37
C ILE A 56 8.83 7.57 3.72
N ASP A 57 9.24 7.31 4.96
CA ASP A 57 9.20 5.96 5.45
C ASP A 57 7.74 5.59 5.71
N ILE A 58 7.30 4.55 4.99
CA ILE A 58 5.98 3.97 5.16
C ILE A 58 5.82 3.48 6.61
N SER A 59 6.92 3.13 7.30
CA SER A 59 6.91 2.68 8.69
C SER A 59 6.44 3.72 9.70
N GLU A 60 6.73 5.00 9.48
CA GLU A 60 6.33 6.10 10.36
C GLU A 60 4.84 6.48 10.20
N SER A 61 4.14 5.86 9.24
CA SER A 61 2.78 6.22 8.84
C SER A 61 1.69 5.27 9.37
N LEU A 62 1.97 4.43 10.37
CA LEU A 62 1.00 3.40 10.83
C LEU A 62 -0.34 4.01 11.32
N GLU A 63 -0.29 5.02 12.18
CA GLU A 63 -1.51 5.69 12.67
C GLU A 63 -2.24 6.44 11.55
N ASP A 64 -1.50 7.05 10.62
CA ASP A 64 -2.07 7.64 9.42
C ASP A 64 -2.81 6.60 8.58
N PHE A 65 -2.25 5.40 8.41
CA PHE A 65 -2.90 4.31 7.67
C PHE A 65 -4.16 3.80 8.37
N LYS A 66 -4.16 3.69 9.71
CA LYS A 66 -5.38 3.33 10.46
C LYS A 66 -6.48 4.38 10.27
N SER A 67 -6.13 5.67 10.35
CA SER A 67 -7.06 6.78 10.09
C SER A 67 -7.59 6.76 8.66
N MET A 68 -6.70 6.60 7.67
CA MET A 68 -7.06 6.47 6.26
C MET A 68 -8.01 5.30 5.99
N LYS A 69 -7.77 4.14 6.62
CA LYS A 69 -8.63 2.95 6.49
C LYS A 69 -10.09 3.26 6.84
N LYS A 70 -10.32 4.05 7.89
CA LYS A 70 -11.66 4.48 8.30
C LYS A 70 -12.30 5.37 7.22
N GLY A 71 -11.63 6.45 6.81
CA GLY A 71 -12.15 7.38 5.80
C GLY A 71 -12.40 6.74 4.43
N ILE A 72 -11.55 5.78 4.03
CA ILE A 72 -11.72 5.01 2.79
C ILE A 72 -12.98 4.14 2.86
N ASN A 73 -13.24 3.46 3.99
CA ASN A 73 -14.43 2.64 4.14
C ASN A 73 -15.71 3.48 4.15
N GLU A 74 -15.69 4.64 4.82
CA GLU A 74 -16.81 5.59 4.80
C GLU A 74 -17.11 6.04 3.37
N LYS A 75 -16.08 6.45 2.61
CA LYS A 75 -16.24 6.85 1.21
C LYS A 75 -16.79 5.71 0.35
N LEU A 76 -16.26 4.49 0.45
CA LEU A 76 -16.75 3.33 -0.31
C LEU A 76 -18.18 2.91 0.05
N SER A 77 -18.67 3.26 1.24
CA SER A 77 -20.05 3.00 1.66
C SER A 77 -21.05 4.10 1.25
N SER A 78 -20.56 5.23 0.74
CA SER A 78 -21.41 6.34 0.31
C SER A 78 -22.26 5.95 -0.89
N VAL A 79 -23.56 6.27 -0.82
CA VAL A 79 -24.50 6.10 -1.95
C VAL A 79 -24.11 6.99 -3.14
N TRP A 80 -23.42 8.09 -2.88
CA TRP A 80 -23.01 9.08 -3.88
C TRP A 80 -21.67 8.78 -4.54
N ILE A 81 -21.01 7.67 -4.19
CA ILE A 81 -19.70 7.35 -4.75
C ILE A 81 -19.80 7.02 -6.24
N ASP A 82 -19.05 7.76 -7.06
CA ASP A 82 -19.01 7.52 -8.50
C ASP A 82 -18.05 6.36 -8.88
N ASP A 83 -18.09 5.92 -10.13
CA ASP A 83 -17.27 4.79 -10.58
C ASP A 83 -15.76 5.09 -10.57
N PHE A 84 -15.36 6.34 -10.84
CA PHE A 84 -13.96 6.75 -10.72
C PHE A 84 -13.51 6.65 -9.26
N GLU A 85 -14.27 7.20 -8.34
CA GLU A 85 -14.01 7.16 -6.90
C GLU A 85 -13.97 5.72 -6.38
N LYS A 86 -14.87 4.84 -6.83
CA LYS A 86 -14.81 3.40 -6.50
C LYS A 86 -13.48 2.79 -6.92
N GLY A 87 -13.02 3.10 -8.14
CA GLY A 87 -11.72 2.67 -8.64
C GLY A 87 -10.57 3.17 -7.77
N PHE A 88 -10.58 4.47 -7.49
CA PHE A 88 -9.56 5.17 -6.72
C PHE A 88 -9.46 4.66 -5.27
N PHE A 89 -10.57 4.68 -4.53
CA PHE A 89 -10.59 4.29 -3.13
C PHE A 89 -10.38 2.78 -2.92
N SER A 90 -10.75 1.94 -3.89
CA SER A 90 -10.48 0.49 -3.81
C SER A 90 -8.98 0.17 -3.81
N VAL A 91 -8.18 0.88 -4.60
CA VAL A 91 -6.71 0.75 -4.61
C VAL A 91 -6.11 1.20 -3.28
N TRP A 92 -6.52 2.39 -2.81
CA TRP A 92 -6.07 2.90 -1.53
C TRP A 92 -6.42 1.95 -0.38
N LYS A 93 -7.59 1.31 -0.41
CA LYS A 93 -7.97 0.29 0.57
C LYS A 93 -7.00 -0.89 0.57
N ILE A 94 -6.62 -1.40 -0.61
CA ILE A 94 -5.68 -2.52 -0.74
C ILE A 94 -4.29 -2.10 -0.27
N PHE A 95 -3.82 -0.92 -0.70
CA PHE A 95 -2.51 -0.39 -0.31
C PHE A 95 -2.41 -0.21 1.20
N VAL A 96 -3.36 0.48 1.83
CA VAL A 96 -3.39 0.71 3.28
C VAL A 96 -3.41 -0.61 4.05
N LYS A 97 -4.22 -1.58 3.59
CA LYS A 97 -4.26 -2.90 4.23
C LYS A 97 -2.90 -3.59 4.17
N LYS A 98 -2.27 -3.67 2.99
CA LYS A 98 -0.95 -4.30 2.83
C LYS A 98 0.14 -3.53 3.56
N ALA A 99 0.08 -2.21 3.61
CA ALA A 99 1.04 -1.39 4.35
C ALA A 99 0.99 -1.72 5.85
N ILE A 100 -0.20 -1.73 6.46
CA ILE A 100 -0.39 -2.11 7.87
C ILE A 100 0.14 -3.54 8.12
N GLU A 101 -0.26 -4.51 7.29
CA GLU A 101 0.20 -5.91 7.43
C GLU A 101 1.73 -6.05 7.37
N ASN A 102 2.41 -5.27 6.51
CA ASN A 102 3.86 -5.28 6.44
C ASN A 102 4.53 -4.63 7.66
N LEU A 103 3.89 -3.67 8.32
CA LEU A 103 4.43 -3.01 9.51
C LEU A 103 4.21 -3.83 10.78
N ASP A 104 3.02 -4.40 10.96
CA ASP A 104 2.72 -5.30 12.08
C ASP A 104 3.65 -6.54 12.07
N ASN A 105 3.99 -7.04 10.87
CA ASN A 105 4.95 -8.15 10.71
C ASN A 105 6.40 -7.74 11.02
N LYS A 106 6.77 -6.47 10.85
CA LYS A 106 8.10 -5.98 11.23
C LYS A 106 8.23 -5.78 12.74
N GLU A 107 7.18 -5.27 13.40
CA GLU A 107 7.17 -5.10 14.87
C GLU A 107 7.19 -6.45 15.62
N SER A 108 6.55 -7.48 15.07
CA SER A 108 6.53 -8.82 15.68
C SER A 108 7.86 -9.56 15.59
N VAL A 109 8.70 -9.32 14.57
CA VAL A 109 10.04 -9.91 14.44
C VAL A 109 11.07 -9.25 15.38
N VAL A 110 10.84 -8.02 15.83
CA VAL A 110 11.76 -7.28 16.72
C VAL A 110 11.57 -7.66 18.20
N LYS A 111 10.55 -8.44 18.55
CA LYS A 111 10.37 -9.00 19.89
C LYS A 111 10.88 -10.43 20.00
N ASP A 112 12.19 -10.62 19.83
CA ASP A 112 12.85 -11.84 20.30
C ASP A 112 13.61 -11.53 21.61
N PRO A 113 13.17 -12.02 22.79
CA PRO A 113 13.89 -11.84 24.05
C PRO A 113 15.13 -12.74 24.20
N SER A 114 15.62 -13.40 23.15
CA SER A 114 16.56 -14.52 23.31
C SER A 114 18.05 -14.16 23.40
N GLU A 115 18.44 -12.88 23.51
CA GLU A 115 19.86 -12.48 23.64
C GLU A 115 20.26 -11.91 25.01
N GLU A 116 19.57 -12.27 26.10
CA GLU A 116 20.15 -12.18 27.44
C GLU A 116 20.31 -13.57 28.05
N LYS A 117 21.43 -14.23 27.73
CA LYS A 117 22.20 -15.12 28.64
C LYS A 117 23.48 -15.64 27.97
N GLN A 118 24.36 -14.73 27.55
CA GLN A 118 25.79 -15.00 27.65
C GLN A 118 26.27 -14.50 29.02
N SER A 119 26.22 -15.38 30.02
CA SER A 119 27.00 -15.19 31.25
C SER A 119 27.82 -16.45 31.49
N ASN A 120 29.08 -16.34 31.07
CA ASN A 120 30.24 -17.13 31.43
C ASN A 120 30.08 -18.08 32.62
N LYS A 121 30.38 -19.36 32.40
CA LYS A 121 31.16 -20.15 33.35
C LYS A 121 32.33 -20.78 32.61
N ALA A 122 33.48 -20.11 32.71
CA ALA A 122 34.77 -20.74 32.53
C ALA A 122 35.17 -21.43 33.85
N SER A 123 35.70 -22.65 33.70
CA SER A 123 36.52 -23.46 34.61
C SER A 123 35.98 -23.83 35.99
#